data_AF-A0A3G6ILC8-F1
#
_entry.id   AF-A0A3G6ILC8-F1
#
_cell.length_a   1.000
_cell.length_b   1.000
_cell.length_c   1.000
_cell.angle_alpha   90.00
_cell.angle_beta   90.00
_cell.angle_gamma   90.00
#
_symmetry.space_group_name_H-M   'P 1'
#
loop_
_entity.id
_entity.type
_entity.pdbx_description
1 polymer ?
#
loop_
_entity_poly.entity_id
_entity_poly.type
_entity_poly.pdbx_seq_one_letter_code
_entity_poly.pdbx_strand_id
1 'polypeptide(L)'
;MLSPCRGEDDIEADHIGSFGIIVCQSYGPNGQYTFEFDGDELFYVDLDKKETVWWIPEFGHLASFDPQIGLQEIVGAKYNLDSMTKKSNSTPVTNEVPEVTVFPKAPVL
;
A
#
# COMPACT_ATOMS: atom_id res chain seq x y z
N MET A 1 0.79 6.03 27.83
CA MET A 1 -0.26 6.10 26.80
C MET A 1 0.41 6.61 25.54
N LEU A 2 0.44 5.80 24.47
CA LEU A 2 0.85 6.28 23.16
C LEU A 2 -0.25 7.25 22.69
N SER A 3 0.14 8.47 22.35
CA SER A 3 -0.78 9.46 21.78
C SER A 3 -1.30 8.91 20.46
N PRO A 4 -2.60 8.98 20.16
CA PRO A 4 -3.05 8.64 18.82
C PRO A 4 -2.45 9.68 17.87
N CYS A 5 -1.99 9.24 16.70
CA CYS A 5 -1.56 10.09 15.58
C CYS A 5 -2.77 10.84 14.96
N ARG A 6 -3.67 11.38 15.79
CA ARG A 6 -5.02 11.83 15.44
C ARG A 6 -5.01 13.29 15.01
N GLY A 7 -5.50 13.57 13.81
CA GLY A 7 -5.80 14.90 13.33
C GLY A 7 -7.17 15.38 13.83
N GLU A 8 -7.35 16.70 13.91
CA GLU A 8 -8.63 17.32 14.28
C GLU A 8 -9.72 17.08 13.21
N ASP A 9 -9.32 16.79 11.97
CA ASP A 9 -10.17 16.65 10.78
C ASP A 9 -10.35 15.18 10.31
N ASP A 10 -9.97 14.20 11.13
CA ASP A 10 -10.05 12.78 10.75
C ASP A 10 -11.52 12.33 10.56
N ILE A 11 -11.80 11.60 9.48
CA ILE A 11 -13.10 10.94 9.29
C ILE A 11 -13.19 9.75 10.27
N GLU A 12 -14.24 9.76 11.10
CA GLU A 12 -14.52 8.69 12.05
C GLU A 12 -15.52 7.68 11.46
N ALA A 13 -15.14 6.40 11.48
CA ALA A 13 -15.98 5.28 11.08
C ALA A 13 -15.61 4.04 11.91
N ASP A 14 -16.55 3.11 12.06
CA ASP A 14 -16.31 1.85 12.78
C ASP A 14 -15.23 1.00 12.12
N HIS A 15 -15.18 1.02 10.78
CA HIS A 15 -14.21 0.28 9.96
C HIS A 15 -13.84 1.09 8.72
N ILE A 16 -12.58 0.96 8.27
CA ILE A 16 -12.07 1.60 7.05
C ILE A 16 -11.39 0.54 6.16
N GLY A 17 -11.92 0.35 4.96
CA GLY A 17 -11.34 -0.53 3.93
C GLY A 17 -10.73 0.27 2.79
N SER A 18 -9.46 0.00 2.49
CA SER A 18 -8.74 0.58 1.36
C SER A 18 -8.52 -0.50 0.30
N PHE A 19 -9.48 -0.65 -0.60
CA PHE A 19 -9.52 -1.73 -1.60
C PHE A 19 -8.90 -1.29 -2.93
N GLY A 20 -7.57 -1.23 -2.97
CA GLY A 20 -6.79 -0.95 -4.18
C GLY A 20 -5.90 0.27 -4.02
N ILE A 21 -5.02 0.24 -3.02
CA ILE A 21 -3.96 1.23 -2.87
C ILE A 21 -2.93 0.95 -3.96
N ILE A 22 -2.57 2.00 -4.71
CA ILE A 22 -1.62 1.91 -5.82
C ILE A 22 -0.49 2.88 -5.57
N VAL A 23 0.73 2.38 -5.50
CA VAL A 23 1.95 3.20 -5.49
C VAL A 23 2.70 2.95 -6.79
N CYS A 24 3.09 4.00 -7.48
CA CYS A 24 3.91 3.93 -8.69
C CYS A 24 4.96 5.03 -8.64
N GLN A 25 6.21 4.67 -8.93
CA GLN A 25 7.34 5.59 -8.99
C GLN A 25 8.25 5.25 -10.17
N SER A 26 9.15 6.18 -10.51
CA SER A 26 10.05 6.06 -11.67
C SER A 26 11.43 5.50 -11.35
N TYR A 27 11.82 5.41 -10.08
CA TYR A 27 13.11 4.88 -9.62
C TYR A 27 12.92 3.54 -8.90
N GLY A 28 13.66 2.48 -9.28
CA GLY A 28 13.67 1.20 -8.56
C GLY A 28 12.51 0.25 -8.91
N PRO A 29 12.03 -0.63 -8.00
CA PRO A 29 10.78 -1.35 -8.21
C PRO A 29 9.64 -0.34 -8.33
N ASN A 30 8.98 -0.35 -9.49
CA ASN A 30 8.19 0.79 -9.99
C ASN A 30 6.68 0.67 -9.72
N GLY A 31 6.24 -0.16 -8.77
CA GLY A 31 4.82 -0.39 -8.56
C GLY A 31 4.48 -1.28 -7.37
N GLN A 32 3.42 -0.95 -6.64
CA GLN A 32 2.81 -1.79 -5.61
C GLN A 32 1.28 -1.65 -5.66
N TYR A 33 0.59 -2.76 -5.44
CA TYR A 33 -0.86 -2.83 -5.33
C TYR A 33 -1.25 -3.62 -4.08
N THR A 34 -1.98 -3.00 -3.14
CA THR A 34 -2.40 -3.62 -1.87
C THR A 34 -3.86 -3.36 -1.54
N PHE A 35 -4.43 -4.25 -0.73
CA PHE A 35 -5.68 -4.05 -0.02
C PHE A 35 -5.39 -3.97 1.48
N GLU A 36 -6.03 -3.04 2.17
CA GLU A 36 -5.94 -2.88 3.63
C GLU A 36 -7.33 -2.82 4.27
N PHE A 37 -7.42 -3.28 5.52
CA PHE A 37 -8.63 -3.18 6.34
C PHE A 37 -8.24 -2.81 7.77
N ASP A 38 -8.80 -1.72 8.29
CA ASP A 38 -8.49 -1.15 9.61
C ASP A 38 -6.98 -0.91 9.86
N GLY A 39 -6.23 -0.64 8.79
CA GLY A 39 -4.79 -0.36 8.82
C GLY A 39 -3.89 -1.60 8.72
N ASP A 40 -4.46 -2.80 8.70
CA ASP A 40 -3.72 -4.04 8.46
C ASP A 40 -3.76 -4.43 6.97
N GLU A 41 -2.64 -4.91 6.43
CA GLU A 41 -2.58 -5.44 5.08
C GLU A 41 -3.38 -6.74 4.95
N LEU A 42 -4.29 -6.81 3.97
CA LEU A 42 -4.99 -8.03 3.60
C LEU A 42 -4.15 -8.88 2.64
N PHE A 43 -3.71 -8.25 1.54
CA PHE A 43 -2.88 -8.88 0.52
C PHE A 43 -2.18 -7.81 -0.34
N TYR A 44 -1.14 -8.25 -1.06
CA TYR A 44 -0.56 -7.52 -2.18
C TYR A 44 -0.62 -8.35 -3.47
N VAL A 45 -0.50 -7.70 -4.62
CA VAL A 45 -0.31 -8.39 -5.91
C VAL A 45 1.18 -8.41 -6.25
N ASP A 46 1.76 -9.61 -6.33
CA ASP A 46 3.11 -9.81 -6.87
C ASP A 46 3.06 -9.57 -8.39
N LEU A 47 3.55 -8.41 -8.82
CA LEU A 47 3.42 -7.96 -10.21
C LEU A 47 4.24 -8.81 -11.20
N ASP A 48 5.33 -9.40 -10.74
CA ASP A 48 6.22 -10.22 -11.56
C ASP A 48 5.65 -11.63 -11.74
N LYS A 49 5.18 -12.23 -10.65
CA LYS A 49 4.54 -13.56 -10.67
C LYS A 49 3.08 -13.51 -11.09
N LYS A 50 2.46 -12.32 -11.07
CA LYS A 50 1.05 -12.09 -11.39
C LYS A 50 0.11 -12.90 -10.50
N GLU A 51 0.38 -12.87 -9.19
CA GLU A 51 -0.40 -13.60 -8.20
C GLU A 51 -0.80 -12.70 -7.03
N THR A 52 -1.93 -13.02 -6.41
CA THR A 52 -2.38 -12.40 -5.16
C THR A 52 -1.71 -13.12 -4.00
N VAL A 53 -0.98 -12.39 -3.17
CA VAL A 53 -0.29 -12.92 -1.99
C VAL A 53 -0.95 -12.39 -0.73
N TRP A 54 -1.65 -13.27 -0.02
CA TRP A 54 -2.34 -12.94 1.23
C TRP A 54 -1.36 -12.84 2.39
N TRP A 55 -1.50 -11.80 3.21
CA TRP A 55 -0.70 -11.63 4.43
C TRP A 55 -0.97 -12.76 5.43
N ILE A 56 -2.24 -13.12 5.59
CA ILE A 56 -2.69 -14.31 6.33
C ILE A 56 -3.12 -15.37 5.30
N PRO A 57 -2.35 -16.45 5.11
CA PRO A 57 -2.62 -17.45 4.08
C PRO A 57 -4.03 -18.05 4.15
N GLU A 58 -4.59 -18.20 5.35
CA GLU A 58 -5.92 -18.75 5.59
C GLU A 58 -7.04 -17.92 4.94
N PHE A 59 -6.84 -16.60 4.75
CA PHE A 59 -7.81 -15.76 4.05
C PHE A 59 -7.91 -16.12 2.57
N GLY A 60 -6.81 -16.57 1.95
CA GLY A 60 -6.79 -17.06 0.57
C GLY A 60 -7.57 -18.36 0.35
N HIS A 61 -8.00 -19.03 1.41
CA HIS A 61 -8.93 -20.16 1.33
C HIS A 61 -10.41 -19.73 1.37
N LEU A 62 -10.70 -18.53 1.88
CA LEU A 62 -12.05 -18.01 2.09
C LEU A 62 -12.43 -16.94 1.08
N ALA A 63 -11.45 -16.21 0.56
CA ALA A 63 -11.60 -15.14 -0.41
C ALA A 63 -10.57 -15.28 -1.52
N SER A 64 -10.86 -14.67 -2.67
CA SER A 64 -9.95 -14.60 -3.81
C SER A 64 -9.99 -13.20 -4.41
N PHE A 65 -8.88 -12.85 -5.06
CA PHE A 65 -8.76 -11.63 -5.84
C PHE A 65 -8.02 -11.96 -7.13
N ASP A 66 -8.56 -11.47 -8.25
CA ASP A 66 -7.92 -11.65 -9.56
C ASP A 66 -6.74 -10.66 -9.69
N PRO A 67 -5.48 -11.15 -9.71
CA PRO A 67 -4.31 -10.29 -9.78
C PRO A 67 -4.27 -9.47 -11.09
N GLN A 68 -5.02 -9.86 -12.13
CA GLN A 68 -5.11 -9.11 -13.38
C GLN A 68 -5.67 -7.69 -13.17
N ILE A 69 -6.52 -7.49 -12.17
CA ILE A 69 -7.04 -6.16 -11.81
C ILE A 69 -5.88 -5.26 -11.33
N GLY A 70 -5.07 -5.75 -10.38
CA GLY A 70 -3.90 -5.00 -9.89
C GLY A 70 -2.90 -4.66 -10.99
N LEU A 71 -2.67 -5.59 -11.94
CA LEU A 71 -1.82 -5.33 -13.09
C LEU A 71 -2.35 -4.19 -13.99
N GLN A 72 -3.67 -4.12 -14.22
CA GLN A 72 -4.29 -3.07 -15.03
C GLN A 72 -4.18 -1.71 -14.34
N GLU A 73 -4.45 -1.67 -13.03
CA GLU A 73 -4.33 -0.46 -12.23
C GLU A 73 -2.90 0.09 -12.23
N ILE A 74 -1.88 -0.76 -12.14
CA ILE A 74 -0.47 -0.34 -12.25
C ILE A 74 -0.14 0.26 -13.62
N VAL A 75 -0.71 -0.28 -14.71
CA VAL A 75 -0.54 0.31 -16.05
C VAL A 75 -1.16 1.71 -16.10
N GLY A 76 -2.37 1.87 -15.57
CA GLY A 76 -3.03 3.17 -15.46
C GLY A 76 -2.23 4.16 -14.61
N ALA A 77 -1.71 3.72 -13.46
CA ALA A 77 -0.89 4.53 -12.56
C ALA A 77 0.41 4.99 -13.22
N LYS A 78 1.08 4.13 -14.01
CA LYS A 78 2.28 4.52 -14.78
C LYS A 78 1.97 5.61 -15.81
N TYR A 79 0.86 5.48 -16.54
CA TYR A 79 0.42 6.51 -17.48
C TYR A 79 0.13 7.85 -16.76
N ASN A 80 -0.53 7.77 -15.60
CA ASN A 80 -0.83 8.95 -14.78
C ASN A 80 0.46 9.59 -14.23
N LEU A 81 1.43 8.80 -13.78
CA LEU A 81 2.72 9.27 -13.29
C LEU A 81 3.48 10.05 -14.36
N ASP A 82 3.54 9.54 -15.60
CA ASP A 82 4.16 10.23 -16.72
C ASP A 82 3.47 11.58 -17.02
N SER A 83 2.14 11.60 -16.94
CA SER A 83 1.33 12.81 -17.13
C SER A 83 1.57 13.84 -16.02
N MET A 84 1.57 13.41 -14.76
CA MET A 84 1.80 14.26 -13.60
C MET A 84 3.22 14.80 -13.54
N THR A 85 4.22 14.00 -13.92
CA THR A 85 5.62 14.43 -14.02
C THR A 85 5.76 15.59 -15.01
N LYS A 86 5.10 15.51 -16.17
CA LYS A 86 5.08 16.61 -17.16
C LYS A 86 4.35 17.84 -16.63
N LYS A 87 3.16 17.67 -16.05
CA LYS A 87 2.34 18.77 -15.50
C LYS A 87 3.03 19.52 -14.36
N SER A 88 3.83 18.82 -13.56
CA SER A 88 4.58 19.39 -12.43
C SER A 88 5.96 19.92 -12.83
N ASN A 89 6.28 20.02 -14.13
CA ASN A 89 7.61 20.41 -14.63
C ASN A 89 8.75 19.55 -14.04
N SER A 90 8.53 18.24 -13.91
CA SER A 90 9.48 17.29 -13.33
C SER A 90 9.90 17.62 -11.90
N THR A 91 9.00 18.18 -11.10
CA THR A 91 9.26 18.42 -9.67
C THR A 91 9.46 17.07 -8.96
N PRO A 92 10.63 16.81 -8.33
CA PRO A 92 10.88 15.56 -7.63
C PRO A 92 10.21 15.55 -6.25
N VAL A 93 10.03 14.36 -5.69
CA VAL A 93 9.63 14.18 -4.29
C VAL A 93 10.75 14.60 -3.34
N THR A 94 10.40 15.16 -2.18
CA THR A 94 11.35 15.42 -1.09
C THR A 94 11.64 14.12 -0.35
N ASN A 95 12.92 13.82 -0.11
CA ASN A 95 13.30 12.64 0.67
C ASN A 95 13.06 12.91 2.17
N GLU A 96 12.40 11.96 2.84
CA GLU A 96 12.19 11.97 4.29
C GLU A 96 13.09 10.93 4.96
N VAL A 97 13.52 11.20 6.20
CA VAL A 97 14.34 10.26 6.98
C VAL A 97 13.39 9.31 7.74
N PRO A 98 13.48 7.99 7.56
CA PRO A 98 12.60 7.06 8.26
C PRO A 98 12.94 6.97 9.74
N GLU A 99 11.92 6.99 10.59
CA GLU A 99 12.04 6.68 12.01
C GLU A 99 11.95 5.16 12.21
N VAL A 100 12.85 4.59 13.03
CA VAL A 100 12.93 3.16 13.26
C VAL A 100 12.82 2.87 14.76
N THR A 101 11.88 1.99 15.10
CA THR A 101 11.68 1.51 16.47
C THR A 101 11.76 -0.02 16.48
N VAL A 102 12.48 -0.59 17.45
CA VAL A 102 12.64 -2.04 17.61
C VAL A 102 12.13 -2.47 18.98
N PHE A 103 11.25 -3.46 19.01
CA PHE A 103 10.70 -4.06 20.22
C PHE A 103 10.43 -5.55 19.99
N PRO A 104 10.48 -6.39 21.04
CA PRO A 104 10.22 -7.81 20.89
C PRO A 104 8.71 -8.06 20.67
N LYS A 105 8.38 -9.03 19.82
CA LYS A 105 6.98 -9.44 19.56
C LYS A 105 6.32 -10.06 20.80
N ALA A 106 7.10 -10.75 21.62
CA ALA A 106 6.66 -11.43 22.84
C ALA A 106 7.64 -11.12 23.98
N PRO A 107 7.25 -11.34 25.25
CA PRO A 107 8.15 -11.13 26.39
C PRO A 107 9.45 -11.90 26.25
N VAL A 108 10.56 -11.24 26.56
CA VAL A 108 11.87 -11.89 26.69
C VAL A 108 12.03 -12.25 28.16
N LEU A 109 12.06 -13.54 28.46
CA LEU A 109 12.38 -14.07 29.79
C LEU A 109 13.88 -14.34 29.91
#